data_AF-A0A7S0JS56-F1
#
_entry.id   AF-A0A7S0JS56-F1
#
_cell.length_a   1.000
_cell.length_b   1.000
_cell.length_c   1.000
_cell.angle_alpha   90.00
_cell.angle_beta   90.00
_cell.angle_gamma   90.00
#
_symmetry.space_group_name_H-M   'P 1'
#
loop_
_entity.id
_entity.type
_entity.pdbx_description
1 polymer ?
#
loop_
_entity_poly.entity_id
_entity_poly.type
_entity_poly.pdbx_seq_one_letter_code
_entity_poly.pdbx_strand_id
1 'polypeptide(L)'
;ADAAGLVRLLLRDRRVAKATHNMMAYRVVRAEDGLVLSDNDEDGESGAGARMSHLLELMGVDNAVVVVSRWFGGVLLGPKRFAHISNCTREALEQAGLFRKPSA
;
A
#
# COMPACT_ATOMS: atom_id res chain seq x y z
N ALA A 1 9.79 0.06 -15.17
CA ALA A 1 10.00 -0.33 -13.76
C ALA A 1 8.76 -1.09 -13.33
N ASP A 2 8.92 -2.27 -12.73
CA ASP A 2 7.81 -3.05 -12.15
C ASP A 2 7.61 -2.65 -10.67
N ALA A 3 6.53 -3.14 -10.06
CA ALA A 3 6.20 -2.82 -8.66
C ALA A 3 7.30 -3.25 -7.68
N ALA A 4 7.96 -4.38 -7.94
CA ALA A 4 9.10 -4.86 -7.16
C ALA A 4 10.32 -3.92 -7.27
N GLY A 5 10.61 -3.39 -8.46
CA GLY A 5 11.67 -2.42 -8.69
C GLY A 5 11.46 -1.10 -7.93
N LEU A 6 10.21 -0.66 -7.78
CA LEU A 6 9.87 0.53 -6.98
C LEU A 6 10.22 0.33 -5.51
N VAL A 7 9.87 -0.82 -4.91
CA VAL A 7 10.19 -1.08 -3.51
C VAL A 7 11.70 -1.18 -3.28
N ARG A 8 12.45 -1.80 -4.20
CA ARG A 8 13.91 -1.79 -4.15
C ARG A 8 14.50 -0.39 -4.21
N LEU A 9 13.88 0.54 -4.95
CA LEU A 9 14.30 1.93 -4.99
C LEU A 9 14.03 2.62 -3.64
N LEU A 10 12.85 2.42 -3.04
CA LEU A 10 12.48 2.99 -1.74
C LEU A 10 13.39 2.48 -0.61
N LEU A 11 13.81 1.21 -0.67
CA LEU A 11 14.76 0.61 0.27
C LEU A 11 16.16 1.23 0.20
N ARG A 12 16.46 2.11 -0.78
CA ARG A 12 17.69 2.92 -0.74
C ARG A 12 17.62 4.05 0.29
N ASP A 13 16.41 4.49 0.68
CA ASP A 13 16.25 5.40 1.82
C ASP A 13 16.41 4.60 3.13
N ARG A 14 17.41 4.98 3.93
CA ARG A 14 17.73 4.30 5.19
C ARG A 14 16.59 4.29 6.19
N ARG A 15 15.64 5.22 6.11
CA ARG A 15 14.47 5.25 7.00
C ARG A 15 13.54 4.09 6.69
N VAL A 16 13.21 3.92 5.40
CA VAL A 16 12.37 2.84 4.87
C VAL A 16 13.05 1.48 5.09
N ALA A 17 14.34 1.39 4.77
CA ALA A 17 15.12 0.15 4.94
C ALA A 17 15.19 -0.35 6.39
N LYS A 18 15.02 0.54 7.37
CA LYS A 18 15.02 0.21 8.80
C LYS A 18 13.62 -0.08 9.35
N ALA A 19 12.58 0.02 8.55
CA ALA A 19 11.25 -0.40 8.96
C ALA A 19 11.22 -1.89 9.26
N THR A 20 10.38 -2.29 10.20
CA THR A 20 10.17 -3.70 10.54
C THR A 20 9.45 -4.43 9.41
N HIS A 21 8.51 -3.75 8.75
CA HIS A 21 7.77 -4.25 7.60
C HIS A 21 7.57 -3.13 6.58
N ASN A 22 7.76 -3.41 5.30
CA ASN A 22 7.49 -2.55 4.15
C ASN A 22 6.45 -3.23 3.25
N MET A 23 5.20 -3.20 3.69
CA MET A 23 4.07 -3.82 2.99
C MET A 23 3.75 -3.02 1.72
N MET A 24 3.34 -3.71 0.66
CA MET A 24 2.95 -3.05 -0.60
C MET A 24 1.68 -3.66 -1.19
N ALA A 25 0.96 -2.85 -1.96
CA ALA A 25 -0.09 -3.31 -2.85
C ALA A 25 -0.10 -2.45 -4.11
N TYR A 26 -0.50 -3.03 -5.23
CA TYR A 26 -0.71 -2.28 -6.45
C TYR A 26 -1.94 -2.76 -7.22
N ARG A 27 -2.46 -1.86 -8.05
CA ARG A 27 -3.51 -2.15 -9.02
C ARG A 27 -3.24 -1.33 -10.28
N VAL A 28 -3.09 -2.00 -11.41
CA VAL A 28 -2.83 -1.40 -12.72
C VAL A 28 -3.89 -1.90 -13.70
N VAL A 29 -4.51 -0.99 -14.44
CA VAL A 29 -5.49 -1.33 -15.47
C VAL A 29 -4.91 -0.97 -16.82
N ARG A 30 -4.77 -2.00 -17.67
CA ARG A 30 -4.29 -1.83 -19.02
C ARG A 30 -5.36 -1.14 -19.88
N ALA A 31 -5.00 -0.05 -20.55
CA ALA A 31 -5.94 0.77 -21.30
C ALA A 31 -6.46 0.07 -22.57
N GLU A 32 -5.66 -0.81 -23.17
CA GLU A 32 -5.96 -1.45 -24.45
C GLU A 32 -7.11 -2.48 -24.36
N ASP A 33 -7.20 -3.22 -23.24
CA ASP A 33 -8.14 -4.35 -23.11
C ASP A 33 -8.80 -4.45 -21.72
N GLY A 34 -8.52 -3.50 -20.83
CA GLY A 34 -9.07 -3.50 -19.47
C GLY A 34 -8.49 -4.56 -18.55
N LEU A 35 -7.39 -5.23 -18.92
CA LEU A 35 -6.74 -6.21 -18.06
C LEU A 35 -6.30 -5.56 -16.74
N VAL A 36 -6.76 -6.13 -15.63
CA VAL A 36 -6.39 -5.69 -14.29
C VAL A 36 -5.24 -6.56 -13.79
N LEU A 37 -4.11 -5.92 -13.48
CA LEU A 37 -2.97 -6.53 -12.80
C LEU A 37 -2.91 -5.97 -11.38
N SER A 38 -3.09 -6.83 -10.39
CA SER A 38 -2.99 -6.46 -8.98
C SER A 38 -2.25 -7.53 -8.21
N ASP A 39 -1.41 -7.10 -7.28
CA ASP A 39 -0.74 -8.00 -6.34
C ASP A 39 -0.36 -7.22 -5.06
N ASN A 40 0.06 -7.95 -4.04
CA ASN A 40 0.49 -7.39 -2.76
C ASN A 40 1.60 -8.21 -2.10
N ASP A 41 2.36 -7.56 -1.23
CA ASP A 41 3.38 -8.18 -0.37
C ASP A 41 3.18 -7.65 1.05
N GLU A 42 3.28 -8.55 2.02
CA GLU A 42 3.02 -8.26 3.42
C GLU A 42 4.32 -8.03 4.22
N ASP A 43 5.49 -8.38 3.66
CA ASP A 43 6.80 -8.26 4.31
C ASP A 43 6.81 -8.74 5.78
N GLY A 44 6.11 -9.85 6.07
CA GLY A 44 5.98 -10.42 7.41
C GLY A 44 4.85 -9.86 8.28
N GLU A 45 4.11 -8.84 7.83
CA GLU A 45 2.90 -8.32 8.49
C GLU A 45 1.64 -9.04 7.99
N SER A 46 1.42 -10.27 8.47
CA SER A 46 0.36 -11.15 7.94
C SER A 46 -1.02 -10.48 7.88
N GLY A 47 -1.64 -10.55 6.72
CA GLY A 47 -2.96 -10.01 6.39
C GLY A 47 -2.99 -8.52 6.02
N ALA A 48 -1.86 -7.81 6.00
CA ALA A 48 -1.83 -6.39 5.66
C ALA A 48 -1.90 -6.13 4.15
N GLY A 49 -1.17 -6.89 3.33
CA GLY A 49 -1.11 -6.68 1.89
C GLY A 49 -2.46 -6.88 1.23
N ALA A 50 -3.15 -7.97 1.58
CA ALA A 50 -4.50 -8.24 1.07
C ALA A 50 -5.50 -7.13 1.44
N ARG A 51 -5.40 -6.57 2.66
CA ARG A 51 -6.24 -5.43 3.09
C ARG A 51 -5.95 -4.16 2.30
N MET A 52 -4.68 -3.88 2.02
CA MET A 52 -4.28 -2.72 1.21
C MET A 52 -4.77 -2.86 -0.22
N SER A 53 -4.61 -4.05 -0.83
CA SER A 53 -5.10 -4.36 -2.17
C SER A 53 -6.62 -4.20 -2.27
N HIS A 54 -7.36 -4.76 -1.32
CA HIS A 54 -8.82 -4.62 -1.28
C HIS A 54 -9.25 -3.15 -1.10
N LEU A 55 -8.49 -2.36 -0.34
CA LEU A 55 -8.78 -0.94 -0.17
C LEU A 55 -8.60 -0.15 -1.47
N LEU A 56 -7.58 -0.45 -2.28
CA LEU A 56 -7.42 0.15 -3.61
C LEU A 56 -8.64 -0.14 -4.50
N GLU A 57 -9.12 -1.39 -4.50
CA GLU A 57 -10.31 -1.80 -5.23
C GLU A 57 -11.56 -1.05 -4.76
N LEU A 58 -11.83 -1.03 -3.45
CA LEU A 58 -12.99 -0.32 -2.88
C LEU A 58 -12.96 1.19 -3.15
N MET A 59 -11.77 1.79 -3.23
CA MET A 59 -11.59 3.21 -3.51
C MET A 59 -11.58 3.52 -5.02
N GLY A 60 -11.61 2.51 -5.89
CA GLY A 60 -11.53 2.69 -7.35
C GLY A 60 -10.21 3.32 -7.79
N VAL A 61 -9.12 3.03 -7.08
CA VAL A 61 -7.80 3.59 -7.36
C VAL A 61 -7.02 2.66 -8.27
N ASP A 62 -6.73 3.16 -9.46
CA ASP A 62 -6.12 2.42 -10.56
C ASP A 62 -4.79 3.04 -10.94
N ASN A 63 -3.90 2.23 -11.51
CA ASN A 63 -2.57 2.65 -11.95
C ASN A 63 -1.72 3.23 -10.81
N ALA A 64 -1.83 2.63 -9.63
CA ALA A 64 -1.15 3.07 -8.42
C ALA A 64 -0.43 1.91 -7.71
N VAL A 65 0.69 2.24 -7.07
CA VAL A 65 1.39 1.40 -6.10
C VAL A 65 1.40 2.16 -4.78
N VAL A 66 1.07 1.48 -3.69
CA VAL A 66 1.16 2.03 -2.33
C VAL A 66 2.05 1.15 -1.47
N VAL A 67 2.90 1.80 -0.68
CA VAL A 67 3.83 1.15 0.24
C VAL A 67 3.61 1.75 1.62
N VAL A 68 3.41 0.89 2.62
CA VAL A 68 3.29 1.29 4.02
C VAL A 68 4.48 0.71 4.79
N SER A 69 5.31 1.59 5.32
CA SER A 69 6.40 1.20 6.22
C SER A 69 5.92 1.23 7.67
N ARG A 70 6.14 0.13 8.40
CA ARG A 70 5.79 -0.01 9.82
C ARG A 70 7.06 -0.27 10.64
N TRP A 71 7.24 0.47 11.72
CA TRP A 71 8.29 0.23 12.71
C TRP A 71 7.68 -0.37 13.98
N PHE A 72 8.29 -1.43 14.50
CA PHE A 72 7.93 -1.98 15.80
C PHE A 72 8.47 -1.08 16.92
N GLY A 73 7.54 -0.48 17.68
CA GLY A 73 7.86 0.42 18.78
C GLY A 73 7.98 -0.25 20.16
N GLY A 74 8.08 -1.58 20.24
CA GLY A 74 8.18 -2.32 21.50
C GLY A 74 6.85 -2.80 22.10
N VAL A 75 5.71 -2.45 21.49
CA VAL A 75 4.37 -2.89 21.94
C VAL A 75 3.61 -3.57 20.79
N LEU A 76 3.04 -4.73 21.07
CA LEU A 76 2.17 -5.44 20.13
C LEU A 76 0.79 -4.75 20.08
N LEU A 77 0.50 -4.09 18.96
CA LEU A 77 -0.79 -3.42 18.75
C LEU A 77 -1.96 -4.39 18.50
N GLY A 78 -1.69 -5.67 18.28
CA GLY A 78 -2.70 -6.67 17.95
C GLY A 78 -3.51 -6.25 16.72
N PRO A 79 -4.84 -6.51 16.68
CA PRO A 79 -5.69 -6.15 15.54
C PRO A 79 -5.73 -4.66 15.20
N LYS A 80 -5.47 -3.76 16.17
CA LYS A 80 -5.52 -2.29 15.95
C LYS A 80 -4.54 -1.81 14.89
N ARG A 81 -3.43 -2.52 14.68
CA ARG A 81 -2.45 -2.18 13.63
C ARG A 81 -3.06 -2.12 12.23
N PHE A 82 -4.06 -2.95 11.95
CA PHE A 82 -4.71 -2.95 10.63
C PHE A 82 -5.48 -1.65 10.37
N ALA A 83 -6.09 -1.05 11.39
CA ALA A 83 -6.71 0.26 11.25
C ALA A 83 -5.68 1.33 10.88
N HIS A 84 -4.50 1.31 11.51
CA HIS A 84 -3.41 2.23 11.15
C HIS A 84 -2.91 2.01 9.72
N ILE A 85 -2.72 0.76 9.30
CA ILE A 85 -2.27 0.41 7.94
C ILE A 85 -3.28 0.87 6.89
N SER A 86 -4.57 0.59 7.10
CA SER A 86 -5.64 1.02 6.19
C SER A 86 -5.77 2.54 6.15
N ASN A 87 -5.65 3.23 7.28
CA ASN A 87 -5.71 4.68 7.33
C ASN A 87 -4.51 5.32 6.62
N CYS A 88 -3.28 4.87 6.89
CA CYS A 88 -2.09 5.36 6.18
C CYS A 88 -2.19 5.12 4.67
N THR A 89 -2.70 3.95 4.24
CA THR A 89 -2.95 3.67 2.82
C THR A 89 -3.90 4.70 2.23
N ARG A 90 -5.06 4.93 2.85
CA ARG A 90 -6.05 5.92 2.39
C ARG A 90 -5.48 7.33 2.33
N GLU A 91 -4.83 7.76 3.41
CA GLU A 91 -4.25 9.11 3.51
C GLU A 91 -3.17 9.33 2.45
N ALA A 92 -2.32 8.33 2.19
CA ALA A 92 -1.31 8.42 1.13
C ALA A 92 -1.94 8.60 -0.26
N LEU A 93 -3.01 7.85 -0.55
CA LEU A 93 -3.73 7.96 -1.82
C LEU A 93 -4.45 9.30 -1.97
N GLU A 94 -5.04 9.82 -0.89
CA GLU A 94 -5.67 11.14 -0.85
C GLU A 94 -4.63 12.26 -1.06
N GLN A 95 -3.49 12.20 -0.36
CA GLN A 95 -2.40 13.18 -0.49
C GLN A 95 -1.74 13.15 -1.87
N ALA A 96 -1.67 11.98 -2.50
CA ALA A 96 -1.18 11.83 -3.87
C ALA A 96 -2.20 12.32 -4.92
N GLY A 97 -3.42 12.70 -4.51
CA GLY A 97 -4.49 13.10 -5.43
C GLY A 97 -5.06 11.95 -6.26
N LEU A 98 -4.76 10.71 -5.89
CA LEU A 98 -5.22 9.48 -6.56
C LEU A 98 -6.61 9.06 -6.11
N PHE A 99 -7.06 9.58 -4.97
CA PHE A 99 -8.42 9.42 -4.51
C PHE A 99 -8.98 10.76 -4.05
N ARG A 100 -10.15 11.12 -4.57
CA ARG A 100 -10.92 12.25 -4.08
C ARG A 100 -12.29 11.74 -3.71
N LYS A 101 -12.70 11.94 -2.45
CA LYS A 101 -14.10 11.65 -2.07
C LYS A 101 -15.03 12.42 -2.99
N PRO A 102 -16.09 11.80 -3.53
CA PRO A 102 -17.14 12.53 -4.20
C PRO A 102 -17.60 13.66 -3.29
N SER A 103 -17.65 14.89 -3.80
CA SER A 103 -18.30 16.00 -3.09
C SER A 103 -19.73 15.57 -2.79
N ALA A 104 -20.12 15.65 -1.51
CA ALA A 104 -21.48 15.37 -1.06
C ALA A 104 -22.49 16.35 -1.67
#